data_AF-A0A652LA01-F1
#
_entry.id   AF-A0A652LA01-F1
#
_cell.length_a   1.000
_cell.length_b   1.000
_cell.length_c   1.000
_cell.angle_alpha   90.00
_cell.angle_beta   90.00
_cell.angle_gamma   90.00
#
_symmetry.space_group_name_H-M   'P 1'
#
loop_
_entity.id
_entity.type
_entity.pdbx_description
1 polymer ?
#
loop_
_entity_poly.entity_id
_entity_poly.type
_entity_poly.pdbx_seq_one_letter_code
_entity_poly.pdbx_strand_id
1 'polypeptide(L)'
;DQRETNATVQAAAARYGLTQIIWDVDSQDWNNASTDAIVQANARLTNGQIILMHDWPANTLAAVPRIAQGLASRGLCAGMISPQTGRAVAPG
;
A
#
# COMPACT_ATOMS: atom_id res chain seq x y z
N ASP A 1 -15.64 5.82 7.55
CA ASP A 1 -14.91 4.68 6.96
C ASP A 1 -13.65 5.26 6.35
N GLN A 2 -12.46 4.65 6.45
CA GLN A 2 -11.23 5.24 5.89
C GLN A 2 -11.18 5.20 4.35
N ARG A 3 -12.21 4.64 3.70
CA ARG A 3 -12.32 4.50 2.25
C ARG A 3 -13.36 5.42 1.63
N GLU A 4 -13.36 6.70 2.01
CA GLU A 4 -14.40 7.63 1.55
C GLU A 4 -14.24 7.97 0.07
N THR A 5 -15.11 7.38 -0.75
CA THR A 5 -15.34 7.74 -2.15
C THR A 5 -16.79 7.49 -2.50
N ASN A 6 -17.25 8.05 -3.61
CA ASN A 6 -18.57 7.77 -4.16
C ASN A 6 -18.55 7.92 -5.70
N ALA A 7 -19.69 7.69 -6.34
CA ALA A 7 -19.82 7.79 -7.79
C ALA A 7 -19.43 9.18 -8.35
N THR A 8 -19.68 10.26 -7.59
CA THR A 8 -19.31 11.62 -7.98
C THR A 8 -17.79 11.80 -8.01
N VAL A 9 -17.09 11.32 -6.97
CA VAL A 9 -15.62 11.38 -6.90
C VAL A 9 -14.99 10.51 -7.99
N GLN A 10 -15.49 9.30 -8.19
CA GLN A 10 -15.03 8.39 -9.25
C GLN A 10 -15.19 9.01 -10.64
N ALA A 11 -16.35 9.61 -10.92
CA ALA A 11 -16.59 10.29 -12.19
C ALA A 11 -15.68 11.50 -12.39
N ALA A 12 -15.42 12.28 -11.32
CA ALA A 12 -14.49 13.40 -11.38
C ALA A 12 -13.05 12.94 -11.66
N ALA A 13 -12.57 11.90 -10.98
CA ALA A 13 -11.24 11.32 -11.23
C ALA A 13 -11.10 10.81 -12.67
N ALA A 14 -12.11 10.07 -13.16
CA ALA A 14 -12.13 9.54 -14.52
C ALA A 14 -12.06 10.64 -15.60
N ARG A 15 -12.72 11.79 -15.38
CA ARG A 15 -12.66 12.95 -16.30
C ARG A 15 -11.24 13.51 -16.48
N TYR A 16 -10.37 13.32 -15.49
CA TYR A 16 -8.95 13.73 -15.54
C TYR A 16 -8.01 12.58 -15.89
N GLY A 17 -8.53 11.41 -16.29
CA GLY A 17 -7.71 10.24 -16.58
C GLY A 17 -7.03 9.64 -15.35
N LEU A 18 -7.52 9.95 -14.14
CA LEU A 18 -6.98 9.42 -12.90
C LEU A 18 -7.64 8.09 -12.55
N THR A 19 -6.83 7.16 -12.05
CA THR A 19 -7.29 5.87 -11.52
C THR A 19 -7.41 5.98 -10.02
N GLN A 20 -8.60 5.69 -9.47
CA GLN A 20 -8.77 5.68 -8.02
C GLN A 20 -8.12 4.44 -7.42
N ILE A 21 -7.18 4.65 -6.49
CA ILE A 21 -6.46 3.59 -5.79
C ILE A 21 -6.79 3.65 -4.29
N ILE A 22 -7.14 2.50 -3.73
CA ILE A 22 -7.26 2.27 -2.29
C ILE A 22 -6.19 1.22 -1.93
N TRP A 23 -6.24 0.66 -0.72
CA TRP A 23 -5.35 -0.37 -0.24
C TRP A 23 -6.09 -1.67 0.07
N ASP A 24 -5.42 -2.79 -0.11
CA ASP A 24 -5.86 -4.12 0.33
C ASP A 24 -5.57 -4.31 1.82
N VAL A 25 -4.43 -3.80 2.29
CA VAL A 25 -3.94 -3.92 3.68
C VAL A 25 -3.68 -2.54 4.28
N ASP A 26 -4.16 -2.29 5.49
CA ASP A 26 -3.78 -1.12 6.28
C ASP A 26 -2.71 -1.51 7.31
N SER A 27 -1.61 -0.75 7.37
CA SER A 27 -0.55 -0.94 8.37
C SER A 27 -0.92 -0.41 9.74
N GLN A 28 -1.90 0.49 9.82
CA GLN A 28 -2.30 1.23 11.03
C GLN A 28 -1.16 2.10 11.60
N ASP A 29 -0.16 2.44 10.79
CA ASP A 29 0.99 3.24 11.24
C ASP A 29 0.61 4.65 11.71
N TRP A 30 -0.43 5.25 11.09
CA TRP A 30 -1.05 6.49 11.53
C TRP A 30 -1.68 6.41 12.93
N ASN A 31 -1.98 5.20 13.41
CA ASN A 31 -2.65 4.92 14.68
C ASN A 31 -1.68 4.29 15.70
N ASN A 32 -0.45 4.81 15.74
CA ASN A 32 0.59 4.39 16.68
C ASN A 32 0.95 2.90 16.62
N ALA A 33 0.79 2.23 15.48
CA ALA A 33 1.27 0.85 15.33
C ALA A 33 2.78 0.75 15.61
N SER A 34 3.18 -0.33 16.27
CA SER A 34 4.58 -0.62 16.50
C SER A 34 5.27 -1.02 15.18
N THR A 35 6.60 -0.88 15.12
CA THR A 35 7.39 -1.37 13.98
C THR A 35 7.10 -2.84 13.66
N ASP A 36 6.94 -3.69 14.68
CA ASP A 36 6.59 -5.10 14.49
C ASP A 36 5.20 -5.30 13.88
N ALA A 37 4.21 -4.53 14.32
CA ALA A 37 2.86 -4.59 13.77
C ALA A 37 2.83 -4.16 12.29
N ILE A 38 3.60 -3.11 11.93
CA ILE A 38 3.72 -2.65 10.54
C ILE A 38 4.37 -3.73 9.66
N VAL A 39 5.45 -4.37 10.15
CA VAL A 39 6.11 -5.48 9.45
C VAL A 39 5.16 -6.67 9.29
N GLN A 40 4.38 -7.02 10.32
CA GLN A 40 3.39 -8.10 10.25
C GLN A 40 2.26 -7.78 9.28
N ALA A 41 1.80 -6.52 9.22
CA ALA A 41 0.81 -6.11 8.23
C ALA A 41 1.33 -6.32 6.80
N ASN A 42 2.59 -5.94 6.52
CA ASN A 42 3.23 -6.15 5.22
C ASN A 42 3.42 -7.64 4.89
N ALA A 43 3.67 -8.48 5.90
CA ALA A 43 3.78 -9.94 5.74
C ALA A 43 2.47 -10.62 5.28
N ARG A 44 1.34 -9.92 5.29
CA ARG A 44 0.06 -10.41 4.74
C ARG A 44 -0.08 -10.17 3.23
N LEU A 45 0.76 -9.33 2.63
CA LEU A 45 0.66 -9.02 1.21
C LEU A 45 0.96 -10.25 0.34
N THR A 46 0.18 -10.38 -0.72
CA THR A 46 0.40 -11.29 -1.85
C THR A 46 0.60 -10.49 -3.13
N ASN A 47 0.97 -11.17 -4.23
CA ASN A 47 1.23 -10.52 -5.51
C ASN A 47 0.06 -9.63 -5.95
N GLY A 48 0.37 -8.40 -6.38
CA GLY A 48 -0.62 -7.42 -6.85
C GLY A 48 -1.29 -6.58 -5.77
N GLN A 49 -1.15 -6.89 -4.48
CA GLN A 49 -1.80 -6.15 -3.41
C GLN A 49 -1.07 -4.86 -3.01
N ILE A 50 -1.83 -3.92 -2.46
CA ILE A 50 -1.37 -2.59 -2.04
C ILE A 50 -1.53 -2.44 -0.52
N ILE A 51 -0.51 -1.89 0.13
CA ILE A 51 -0.53 -1.54 1.56
C ILE A 51 -0.55 -0.03 1.75
N LEU A 52 -1.39 0.47 2.67
CA LEU A 52 -1.35 1.86 3.14
C LEU A 52 -0.29 2.04 4.22
N MET A 53 0.57 3.03 4.04
CA MET A 53 1.55 3.53 4.99
C MET A 53 1.68 5.05 4.81
N HIS A 54 2.25 5.72 5.81
CA HIS A 54 2.50 7.16 5.85
C HIS A 54 3.99 7.44 6.04
N ASP A 55 4.43 8.62 5.61
CA ASP A 55 5.83 9.06 5.63
C ASP A 55 6.28 9.65 6.98
N TRP A 56 5.36 10.25 7.73
CA TRP A 56 5.64 10.92 9.00
C TRP A 56 5.87 10.00 10.22
N PRO A 57 5.31 8.77 10.36
CA PRO A 57 5.55 7.95 11.54
C PRO A 57 6.98 7.38 11.58
N ALA A 58 7.70 7.63 12.68
CA ALA A 58 9.06 7.11 12.87
C ALA A 58 9.13 5.57 12.80
N ASN A 59 8.08 4.88 13.26
CA ASN A 59 7.98 3.42 13.19
C ASN A 59 7.86 2.91 11.74
N THR A 60 7.25 3.67 10.83
CA THR A 60 7.20 3.31 9.41
C THR A 60 8.59 3.34 8.81
N LEU A 61 9.35 4.41 9.06
CA LEU A 61 10.74 4.50 8.63
C LEU A 61 11.59 3.34 9.18
N ALA A 62 11.43 3.01 10.47
CA ALA A 62 12.13 1.90 11.11
C ALA A 62 11.73 0.52 10.54
N ALA A 63 10.53 0.37 9.99
CA ALA A 63 10.03 -0.88 9.43
C ALA A 63 10.57 -1.18 8.02
N VAL A 64 10.95 -0.16 7.23
CA VAL A 64 11.32 -0.29 5.81
C VAL A 64 12.37 -1.39 5.54
N PRO A 65 13.49 -1.49 6.28
CA PRO A 65 14.49 -2.53 6.01
C PRO A 65 13.94 -3.96 6.19
N ARG A 66 13.12 -4.18 7.22
CA ARG A 66 12.51 -5.48 7.51
C ARG A 66 11.39 -5.82 6.53
N ILE A 67 10.64 -4.83 6.06
CA ILE A 67 9.66 -4.98 4.98
C ILE A 67 10.36 -5.46 3.70
N ALA A 68 11.44 -4.81 3.29
CA ALA A 68 12.18 -5.20 2.09
C ALA A 68 12.71 -6.64 2.18
N GLN A 69 13.29 -7.01 3.33
CA GLN A 69 13.73 -8.39 3.59
C GLN A 69 12.58 -9.40 3.55
N GLY A 70 11.43 -9.07 4.15
CA GLY A 70 10.24 -9.93 4.17
C GLY A 70 9.58 -10.10 2.81
N LEU A 71 9.64 -9.10 1.93
CA LEU A 71 9.23 -9.25 0.53
C LEU A 71 10.18 -10.17 -0.22
N ALA A 72 11.48 -9.93 -0.13
CA ALA A 72 12.51 -10.71 -0.83
C ALA A 72 12.49 -12.19 -0.42
N SER A 73 12.33 -12.50 0.88
CA SER A 73 12.28 -13.89 1.36
C SER A 73 11.06 -14.68 0.84
N ARG A 74 10.02 -13.98 0.38
CA ARG A 74 8.82 -14.55 -0.23
C ARG A 74 8.84 -14.49 -1.77
N GLY A 75 9.95 -14.08 -2.38
CA GLY A 75 10.05 -13.90 -3.83
C GLY A 75 9.21 -12.74 -4.38
N LEU A 76 8.87 -11.77 -3.53
CA LEU A 76 8.15 -10.55 -3.90
C LEU A 76 9.11 -9.36 -3.98
N CYS A 77 8.72 -8.33 -4.73
CA CYS A 77 9.42 -7.05 -4.81
C CYS A 77 8.43 -5.88 -4.63
N ALA A 78 8.95 -4.70 -4.29
CA ALA A 78 8.17 -3.47 -4.38
C ALA A 78 7.93 -3.14 -5.86
N GLY A 79 6.68 -2.83 -6.21
CA GLY A 79 6.24 -2.64 -7.58
C GLY A 79 5.56 -1.28 -7.81
N MET A 80 5.34 -0.96 -9.09
CA MET A 80 4.51 0.17 -9.49
C MET A 80 3.03 -0.23 -9.44
N ILE A 81 2.13 0.69 -9.09
CA ILE A 81 0.69 0.45 -9.22
C ILE A 81 0.29 0.72 -10.68
N SER A 82 -0.23 -0.30 -11.37
CA SER A 82 -0.72 -0.14 -12.74
C SER A 82 -1.96 0.77 -12.75
N PRO A 83 -1.98 1.87 -13.53
CA PRO A 83 -3.18 2.68 -13.69
C PRO A 83 -4.29 1.95 -14.44
N GLN A 84 -4.01 0.86 -15.15
CA GLN A 84 -5.03 0.09 -15.86
C GLN A 84 -5.77 -0.88 -14.93
N THR A 85 -5.05 -1.50 -13.98
CA THR A 85 -5.60 -2.59 -13.15
C THR A 85 -5.75 -2.22 -11.68
N GLY A 86 -5.11 -1.14 -11.23
CA GLY A 86 -5.03 -0.77 -9.82
C GLY A 86 -4.28 -1.78 -8.96
N ARG A 87 -3.45 -2.64 -9.57
CA ARG A 87 -2.65 -3.66 -8.88
C ARG A 87 -1.17 -3.34 -8.97
N ALA A 88 -0.42 -3.77 -7.95
CA ALA A 88 1.03 -3.71 -7.99
C ALA A 88 1.57 -4.64 -9.10
N VAL A 89 2.46 -4.13 -9.92
CA VAL A 89 3.17 -4.87 -10.97
C VAL A 89 4.67 -4.73 -10.73
N ALA A 90 5.43 -5.77 -11.10
CA ALA A 90 6.88 -5.73 -10.98
C ALA A 90 7.46 -4.49 -11.71
N PRO A 91 8.52 -3.87 -11.18
CA PRO A 91 9.23 -2.82 -11.91
C PRO A 91 9.69 -3.36 -13.28
N GLY A 92 9.51 -2.55 -14.32
CA GLY A 92 10.06 -2.81 -15.65
C GLY A 92 11.57 -2.57 -15.72
#